data_AF-A0A838TLT0-F1
#
_entry.id   AF-A0A838TLT0-F1
#
_cell.length_a   1.000
_cell.length_b   1.000
_cell.length_c   1.000
_cell.angle_alpha   90.00
_cell.angle_beta   90.00
_cell.angle_gamma   90.00
#
_symmetry.space_group_name_H-M   'P 1'
#
loop_
_entity.id
_entity.type
_entity.pdbx_description
1 polymer ?
#
loop_
_entity_poly.entity_id
_entity_poly.type
_entity_poly.pdbx_seq_one_letter_code
_entity_poly.pdbx_strand_id
1 'polypeptide(L)'
;MKRSLTAFDLTCLGIGAIIGAGIFALAGTAAAGESARVGESLIKTPVLNFIISWIQHTDLVFGRPAAGPAVALSFVVAAVACGFAALCYSELASMIPVSGSAYTYSYATLGEIIAWIIGWDLILEYAVGNMAVAVGWSGYFVQLLGNLPFGLHLKFPLWLVSDHTTAATIVAKGGAALSDYSSTALPVIMGHAIALNLPAFLIVAAV
;
A
#
# COMPACT_ATOMS: atom_id res chain seq x y z
N MET A 1 -11.65 31.27 -7.58
CA MET A 1 -11.09 30.41 -8.66
C MET A 1 -12.12 30.30 -9.78
N LYS A 2 -11.70 30.33 -11.06
CA LYS A 2 -12.60 30.11 -12.19
C LYS A 2 -12.90 28.60 -12.29
N ARG A 3 -14.18 28.21 -12.39
CA ARG A 3 -14.57 26.81 -12.65
C ARG A 3 -14.33 26.54 -14.14
N SER A 4 -13.26 25.82 -14.46
CA SER A 4 -12.85 25.52 -15.84
C SER A 4 -12.73 24.02 -16.15
N LEU A 5 -12.90 23.16 -15.15
CA LEU A 5 -12.79 21.71 -15.32
C LEU A 5 -14.05 21.15 -15.98
N THR A 6 -13.85 20.41 -17.05
CA THR A 6 -14.88 19.65 -17.77
C THR A 6 -15.08 18.27 -17.15
N ALA A 7 -16.13 17.55 -17.56
CA ALA A 7 -16.36 16.17 -17.14
C ALA A 7 -15.17 15.26 -17.50
N PHE A 8 -14.52 15.52 -18.62
CA PHE A 8 -13.31 14.79 -19.03
C PHE A 8 -12.17 15.04 -18.04
N ASP A 9 -11.91 16.29 -17.68
CA ASP A 9 -10.83 16.64 -16.73
C ASP A 9 -11.06 16.01 -15.35
N LEU A 10 -12.31 15.98 -14.87
CA LEU A 10 -12.68 15.31 -13.62
C LEU A 10 -12.50 13.79 -13.71
N THR A 11 -12.82 13.19 -14.85
CA THR A 11 -12.61 11.76 -15.08
C THR A 11 -11.12 11.42 -15.07
N CYS A 12 -10.29 12.23 -15.75
CA CYS A 12 -8.83 12.07 -15.75
C CYS A 12 -8.24 12.24 -14.34
N LEU A 13 -8.73 13.22 -13.57
CA LEU A 13 -8.33 13.41 -12.17
C LEU A 13 -8.66 12.16 -11.34
N GLY A 14 -9.87 11.61 -11.49
CA GLY A 14 -10.28 10.38 -10.79
C GLY A 14 -9.40 9.19 -11.15
N ILE A 15 -9.15 8.95 -12.44
CA ILE A 15 -8.28 7.85 -12.90
C ILE A 15 -6.86 8.01 -12.35
N GLY A 16 -6.30 9.22 -12.40
CA GLY A 16 -4.96 9.51 -11.89
C GLY A 16 -4.83 9.32 -10.38
N ALA A 17 -5.89 9.59 -9.61
CA ALA A 17 -5.91 9.34 -8.17
C ALA A 17 -6.05 7.84 -7.81
N ILE A 18 -6.66 7.03 -8.67
CA ILE A 18 -6.90 5.60 -8.43
C ILE A 18 -5.72 4.72 -8.89
N ILE A 19 -5.12 5.01 -10.04
CA ILE A 19 -4.03 4.20 -10.59
C ILE A 19 -2.72 4.56 -9.88
N GLY A 20 -2.25 3.69 -8.99
CA GLY A 20 -1.01 3.90 -8.23
C GLY A 20 -0.45 2.61 -7.64
N ALA A 21 0.17 2.72 -6.45
CA ALA A 21 0.86 1.58 -5.83
C ALA A 21 -0.04 0.36 -5.56
N GLY A 22 -1.37 0.51 -5.51
CA GLY A 22 -2.27 -0.63 -5.39
C GLY A 22 -2.10 -1.68 -6.50
N ILE A 23 -2.13 -1.24 -7.77
CA ILE A 23 -1.98 -2.17 -8.90
C ILE A 23 -0.51 -2.56 -9.14
N PHE A 24 0.42 -1.62 -8.91
CA PHE A 24 1.83 -1.83 -9.22
C PHE A 24 2.61 -2.56 -8.10
N ALA A 25 2.27 -2.35 -6.83
CA ALA A 25 2.97 -2.99 -5.71
C ALA A 25 2.14 -4.11 -5.05
N LEU A 26 0.86 -3.86 -4.74
CA LEU A 26 0.08 -4.79 -3.92
C LEU A 26 -0.41 -6.01 -4.69
N ALA A 27 -0.73 -5.89 -5.98
CA ALA A 27 -1.25 -6.98 -6.80
C ALA A 27 -0.32 -8.21 -6.82
N GLY A 28 0.99 -7.99 -6.96
CA GLY A 28 1.98 -9.07 -6.96
C GLY A 28 2.04 -9.80 -5.61
N THR A 29 2.04 -9.05 -4.51
CA THR A 29 2.04 -9.69 -3.17
C THR A 29 0.71 -10.39 -2.86
N ALA A 30 -0.42 -9.85 -3.34
CA ALA A 30 -1.72 -10.49 -3.20
C ALA A 30 -1.79 -11.82 -3.96
N ALA A 31 -1.21 -11.86 -5.16
CA ALA A 31 -1.09 -13.09 -5.93
C ALA A 31 -0.13 -14.11 -5.28
N ALA A 32 1.00 -13.66 -4.71
CA ALA A 32 2.02 -14.51 -4.11
C ALA A 32 1.69 -15.00 -2.69
N GLY A 33 0.85 -14.28 -1.95
CA GLY A 33 0.56 -14.56 -0.53
C GLY A 33 1.71 -14.16 0.40
N GLU A 34 1.47 -14.28 1.70
CA GLU A 34 2.46 -13.95 2.73
C GLU A 34 2.40 -14.98 3.85
N SER A 35 3.51 -15.69 4.09
CA SER A 35 3.66 -16.62 5.21
C SER A 35 4.37 -15.94 6.37
N ALA A 36 3.71 -15.78 7.50
CA ALA A 36 4.29 -15.15 8.69
C ALA A 36 4.84 -16.22 9.65
N ARG A 37 5.97 -15.94 10.31
CA ARG A 37 6.56 -16.84 11.32
C ARG A 37 5.78 -16.71 12.64
N VAL A 38 5.66 -17.84 13.36
CA VAL A 38 4.81 -18.09 14.55
C VAL A 38 4.76 -16.97 15.60
N GLY A 39 5.82 -16.16 15.76
CA GLY A 39 5.88 -15.07 16.76
C GLY A 39 5.25 -13.72 16.34
N GLU A 40 5.16 -13.41 15.04
CA GLU A 40 4.56 -12.14 14.54
C GLU A 40 3.15 -12.35 13.94
N SER A 41 2.68 -13.59 13.92
CA SER A 41 1.66 -13.97 12.93
C SER A 41 0.21 -13.81 13.38
N LEU A 42 -0.09 -13.72 14.67
CA LEU A 42 -1.49 -13.72 15.13
C LEU A 42 -2.28 -12.53 14.59
N ILE A 43 -1.66 -11.35 14.53
CA ILE A 43 -2.32 -10.10 14.08
C ILE A 43 -2.38 -10.01 12.54
N LYS A 44 -1.43 -10.62 11.84
CA LYS A 44 -1.34 -10.61 10.37
C LYS A 44 -2.18 -11.71 9.71
N THR A 45 -2.72 -12.65 10.48
CA THR A 45 -3.50 -13.79 9.97
C THR A 45 -4.95 -13.37 9.80
N PRO A 46 -5.56 -13.52 8.60
CA PRO A 46 -6.97 -13.24 8.40
C PRO A 46 -7.83 -14.03 9.39
N VAL A 47 -8.86 -13.39 9.96
CA VAL A 47 -9.83 -14.05 10.86
C VAL A 47 -10.41 -15.31 10.23
N LEU A 48 -10.58 -15.30 8.92
CA LEU A 48 -11.05 -16.46 8.15
C LEU A 48 -10.15 -17.70 8.33
N ASN A 49 -8.83 -17.55 8.41
CA ASN A 49 -7.92 -18.68 8.62
C ASN A 49 -8.13 -19.30 10.01
N PHE A 50 -8.38 -18.48 11.04
CA PHE A 50 -8.71 -18.97 12.38
C PHE A 50 -10.02 -19.76 12.38
N ILE A 51 -11.04 -19.28 11.66
CA ILE A 51 -12.32 -19.96 11.53
C ILE A 51 -12.16 -21.29 10.78
N ILE A 52 -11.43 -21.29 9.67
CA ILE A 52 -11.19 -22.51 8.87
C ILE A 52 -10.41 -23.55 9.68
N SER A 53 -9.34 -23.16 10.38
CA SER A 53 -8.58 -24.08 11.23
C SER A 53 -9.43 -24.66 12.36
N TRP A 54 -10.35 -23.86 12.91
CA TRP A 54 -11.25 -24.31 13.97
C TRP A 54 -12.30 -25.31 13.43
N ILE A 55 -12.89 -25.05 12.26
CA ILE A 55 -13.90 -25.93 11.64
C ILE A 55 -13.28 -27.24 11.14
N GLN A 56 -12.10 -27.17 10.53
CA GLN A 56 -11.49 -28.31 9.85
C GLN A 56 -10.54 -29.13 10.73
N HIS A 57 -10.29 -28.69 11.98
CA HIS A 57 -9.31 -29.29 12.88
C HIS A 57 -7.92 -29.45 12.22
N THR A 58 -7.54 -28.49 11.38
CA THR A 58 -6.26 -28.44 10.69
C THR A 58 -5.31 -27.43 11.33
N ASP A 59 -4.01 -27.57 11.06
CA ASP A 59 -3.01 -26.63 11.57
C ASP A 59 -3.27 -25.20 11.07
N LEU A 60 -3.16 -24.22 11.98
CA LEU A 60 -3.36 -22.81 11.65
C LEU A 60 -2.28 -22.33 10.67
N VAL A 61 -2.72 -21.92 9.48
CA VAL A 61 -1.84 -21.29 8.49
C VAL A 61 -1.65 -19.82 8.83
N PHE A 62 -0.43 -19.51 9.25
CA PHE A 62 0.03 -18.19 9.66
C PHE A 62 0.32 -17.28 8.45
N GLY A 63 -0.39 -16.15 8.38
CA GLY A 63 -0.31 -15.18 7.27
C GLY A 63 -1.48 -15.30 6.27
N ARG A 64 -1.35 -14.66 5.10
CA ARG A 64 -2.42 -14.63 4.08
C ARG A 64 -2.15 -15.65 2.96
N PRO A 65 -3.12 -16.49 2.59
CA PRO A 65 -2.97 -17.39 1.46
C PRO A 65 -2.82 -16.61 0.15
N ALA A 66 -2.05 -17.18 -0.78
CA ALA A 66 -1.86 -16.65 -2.11
C ALA A 66 -3.17 -16.74 -2.92
N ALA A 67 -3.61 -15.64 -3.55
CA ALA A 67 -4.73 -15.69 -4.48
C ALA A 67 -4.35 -16.42 -5.78
N GLY A 68 -3.07 -16.46 -6.14
CA GLY A 68 -2.58 -17.09 -7.37
C GLY A 68 -3.25 -16.51 -8.62
N PRO A 69 -3.53 -17.33 -9.65
CA PRO A 69 -4.23 -16.89 -10.86
C PRO A 69 -5.64 -16.35 -10.59
N ALA A 70 -6.25 -16.69 -9.45
CA ALA A 70 -7.58 -16.21 -9.07
C ALA A 70 -7.58 -14.74 -8.58
N VAL A 71 -6.42 -14.07 -8.51
CA VAL A 71 -6.33 -12.64 -8.15
C VAL A 71 -7.19 -11.75 -9.06
N ALA A 72 -7.38 -12.13 -10.32
CA ALA A 72 -8.28 -11.43 -11.24
C ALA A 72 -9.74 -11.45 -10.76
N LEU A 73 -10.21 -12.58 -10.21
CA LEU A 73 -11.55 -12.68 -9.63
C LEU A 73 -11.68 -11.81 -8.38
N SER A 74 -10.63 -11.74 -7.55
CA SER A 74 -10.60 -10.84 -6.39
C SER A 74 -10.75 -9.37 -6.81
N PHE A 75 -10.09 -8.96 -7.91
CA PHE A 75 -10.26 -7.60 -8.46
C PHE A 75 -11.68 -7.33 -8.97
N VAL A 76 -12.34 -8.32 -9.59
CA VAL A 76 -13.74 -8.16 -10.03
C VAL A 76 -14.67 -7.95 -8.83
N VAL A 77 -14.52 -8.75 -7.78
CA VAL A 77 -15.34 -8.61 -6.56
C VAL A 77 -15.08 -7.26 -5.88
N ALA A 78 -13.82 -6.85 -5.77
CA ALA A 78 -13.46 -5.54 -5.24
C ALA A 78 -14.04 -4.40 -6.08
N ALA A 79 -14.00 -4.49 -7.42
CA ALA A 79 -14.55 -3.49 -8.32
C ALA A 79 -16.07 -3.34 -8.16
N VAL A 80 -16.80 -4.43 -7.96
CA VAL A 80 -18.25 -4.39 -7.70
C VAL A 80 -18.55 -3.67 -6.37
N ALA A 81 -17.82 -4.00 -5.30
CA ALA A 81 -17.98 -3.33 -4.01
C ALA A 81 -17.65 -1.83 -4.08
N CYS A 82 -16.54 -1.46 -4.73
CA CYS A 82 -16.17 -0.06 -4.98
C CYS A 82 -17.20 0.65 -5.86
N GLY A 83 -17.81 -0.04 -6.82
CA GLY A 83 -18.87 0.50 -7.67
C GLY A 83 -20.10 0.93 -6.88
N PHE A 84 -20.57 0.10 -5.95
CA PHE A 84 -21.68 0.49 -5.06
C PHE A 84 -21.33 1.68 -4.17
N ALA A 85 -20.13 1.70 -3.58
CA ALA A 85 -19.67 2.85 -2.80
C ALA A 85 -19.61 4.12 -3.67
N ALA A 86 -19.07 4.03 -4.89
CA ALA A 86 -18.97 5.16 -5.82
C ALA A 86 -20.35 5.75 -6.19
N LEU A 87 -21.38 4.92 -6.33
CA LEU A 87 -22.75 5.39 -6.57
C LEU A 87 -23.28 6.22 -5.40
N CYS A 88 -23.07 5.78 -4.15
CA CYS A 88 -23.45 6.54 -2.96
C CYS A 88 -22.69 7.88 -2.89
N TYR A 89 -21.39 7.87 -3.19
CA TYR A 89 -20.58 9.11 -3.25
C TYR A 89 -21.04 10.05 -4.37
N SER A 90 -21.47 9.52 -5.52
CA SER A 90 -22.00 10.31 -6.63
C SER A 90 -23.32 11.01 -6.25
N GLU A 91 -24.20 10.34 -5.52
CA GLU A 91 -25.44 10.93 -5.01
C GLU A 91 -25.14 12.08 -4.04
N LEU A 92 -24.28 11.85 -3.06
CA LEU A 92 -23.88 12.86 -2.06
C LEU A 92 -23.17 14.06 -2.69
N ALA A 93 -22.27 13.83 -3.66
CA ALA A 93 -21.59 14.89 -4.40
C ALA A 93 -22.55 15.75 -5.23
N SER A 94 -23.64 15.15 -5.74
CA SER A 94 -24.69 15.88 -6.48
C SER A 94 -25.58 16.71 -5.57
N MET A 95 -25.83 16.23 -4.34
CA MET A 95 -26.67 16.92 -3.35
C MET A 95 -25.91 18.06 -2.63
N ILE A 96 -24.61 17.88 -2.38
CA ILE A 96 -23.78 18.82 -1.62
C ILE A 96 -22.56 19.21 -2.48
N PRO A 97 -22.70 20.15 -3.45
CA PRO A 97 -21.67 20.50 -4.42
C PRO A 97 -20.61 21.45 -3.84
N VAL A 98 -20.07 21.08 -2.67
CA VAL A 98 -18.99 21.77 -1.99
C VAL A 98 -17.68 21.02 -2.19
N SER A 99 -16.55 21.73 -2.15
CA SER A 99 -15.25 21.07 -2.16
C SER A 99 -15.07 20.37 -0.81
N GLY A 100 -15.28 19.06 -0.80
CA GLY A 100 -15.25 18.23 0.40
C GLY A 100 -15.20 16.75 0.03
N SER A 101 -14.85 15.93 1.02
CA SER A 101 -14.83 14.46 0.93
C SER A 101 -15.79 13.89 1.99
N ALA A 102 -15.63 12.61 2.36
CA ALA A 102 -16.50 11.89 3.30
C ALA A 102 -16.78 12.67 4.60
N TYR A 103 -15.78 13.35 5.16
CA TYR A 103 -15.93 14.22 6.34
C TYR A 103 -17.08 15.23 6.19
N THR A 104 -17.13 15.96 5.08
CA THR A 104 -18.12 17.01 4.83
C THR A 104 -19.52 16.41 4.66
N TYR A 105 -19.62 15.26 3.99
CA TYR A 105 -20.89 14.56 3.81
C TYR A 105 -21.42 13.98 5.13
N SER A 106 -20.55 13.38 5.95
CA SER A 106 -20.90 12.86 7.27
C SER A 106 -21.29 13.99 8.23
N TYR A 107 -20.62 15.16 8.15
CA TYR A 107 -20.99 16.32 8.96
C TYR A 107 -22.40 16.82 8.63
N ALA A 108 -22.73 16.87 7.33
CA ALA A 108 -24.04 17.31 6.88
C ALA A 108 -25.19 16.35 7.21
N THR A 109 -24.91 15.04 7.34
CA THR A 109 -25.94 13.99 7.46
C THR A 109 -26.05 13.35 8.85
N LEU A 110 -24.93 13.19 9.56
CA LEU A 110 -24.83 12.43 10.80
C LEU A 110 -24.37 13.26 12.01
N GLY A 111 -23.92 14.49 11.77
CA GLY A 111 -23.50 15.43 12.79
C GLY A 111 -22.02 15.33 13.18
N GLU A 112 -21.63 16.18 14.13
CA GLU A 112 -20.23 16.49 14.44
C GLU A 112 -19.42 15.29 14.93
N ILE A 113 -19.95 14.47 15.84
CA ILE A 113 -19.20 13.36 16.44
C ILE A 113 -18.80 12.33 15.37
N ILE A 114 -19.73 11.93 14.51
CA ILE A 114 -19.45 10.95 13.46
C ILE A 114 -18.50 11.55 12.43
N ALA A 115 -18.72 12.79 12.02
CA ALA A 115 -17.80 13.48 11.13
C ALA A 115 -16.38 13.59 11.71
N TRP A 116 -16.25 13.89 13.00
CA TRP A 116 -14.95 13.97 13.67
C TRP A 116 -14.20 12.63 13.64
N ILE A 117 -14.90 11.51 13.91
CA ILE A 117 -14.32 10.16 13.80
C ILE A 117 -13.84 9.89 12.38
N ILE A 118 -14.69 10.14 11.37
CA ILE A 118 -14.33 9.97 9.95
C ILE A 118 -13.19 10.91 9.53
N GLY A 119 -13.12 12.12 10.09
CA GLY A 119 -12.03 13.06 9.83
C GLY A 119 -10.68 12.52 10.29
N TRP A 120 -10.61 11.94 11.49
CA TRP A 120 -9.39 11.29 11.98
C TRP A 120 -9.02 10.04 11.18
N ASP A 121 -10.02 9.25 10.79
CA ASP A 121 -9.84 8.09 9.91
C ASP A 121 -9.22 8.51 8.56
N LEU A 122 -9.78 9.53 7.90
CA LEU A 122 -9.25 10.06 6.64
C LEU A 122 -7.82 10.60 6.77
N ILE A 123 -7.48 11.28 7.88
CA ILE A 123 -6.11 11.78 8.10
C ILE A 123 -5.13 10.60 8.16
N LEU A 124 -5.48 9.54 8.89
CA LEU A 124 -4.64 8.34 8.98
C LEU A 124 -4.59 7.59 7.65
N GLU A 125 -5.72 7.47 6.95
CA GLU A 125 -5.82 6.83 5.64
C GLU A 125 -4.94 7.52 4.61
N TYR A 126 -4.99 8.85 4.52
CA TYR A 126 -4.13 9.61 3.60
C TYR A 126 -2.65 9.52 4.00
N ALA A 127 -2.34 9.54 5.30
CA ALA A 127 -0.96 9.41 5.77
C ALA A 127 -0.36 8.03 5.41
N VAL A 128 -1.08 6.95 5.73
CA VAL A 128 -0.65 5.57 5.42
C VAL A 128 -0.65 5.32 3.90
N GLY A 129 -1.64 5.86 3.19
CA GLY A 129 -1.73 5.81 1.73
C GLY A 129 -0.52 6.45 1.06
N ASN A 130 -0.13 7.65 1.47
CA ASN A 130 1.03 8.35 0.89
C ASN A 130 2.33 7.57 1.13
N MET A 131 2.52 6.99 2.33
CA MET A 131 3.66 6.13 2.63
C MET A 131 3.70 4.88 1.74
N ALA A 132 2.55 4.20 1.58
CA ALA A 132 2.45 3.01 0.73
C ALA A 132 2.77 3.33 -0.75
N VAL A 133 2.32 4.48 -1.25
CA VAL A 133 2.63 4.95 -2.61
C VAL A 133 4.12 5.24 -2.77
N ALA A 134 4.72 5.95 -1.82
CA ALA A 134 6.14 6.29 -1.86
C ALA A 134 7.05 5.05 -1.80
N VAL A 135 6.71 4.06 -0.96
CA VAL A 135 7.44 2.78 -0.89
C VAL A 135 7.34 2.01 -2.20
N GLY A 136 6.13 1.93 -2.79
CA GLY A 136 5.92 1.31 -4.09
C GLY A 136 6.79 1.95 -5.18
N TRP A 137 6.78 3.29 -5.26
CA TRP A 137 7.55 4.03 -6.25
C TRP A 137 9.07 3.89 -6.02
N SER A 138 9.53 3.91 -4.78
CA SER A 138 10.93 3.65 -4.42
C SER A 138 11.42 2.30 -4.96
N GLY A 139 10.61 1.23 -4.82
CA GLY A 139 10.95 -0.09 -5.37
C GLY A 139 11.16 -0.08 -6.89
N TYR A 140 10.25 0.56 -7.63
CA TYR A 140 10.39 0.71 -9.08
C TYR A 140 11.57 1.59 -9.47
N PHE A 141 11.83 2.67 -8.73
CA PHE A 141 12.96 3.55 -8.97
C PHE A 141 14.31 2.83 -8.83
N VAL A 142 14.47 2.02 -7.78
CA VAL A 142 15.68 1.22 -7.57
C VAL A 142 15.85 0.17 -8.67
N GLN A 143 14.77 -0.50 -9.08
CA GLN A 143 14.81 -1.46 -10.20
C GLN A 143 15.15 -0.78 -11.53
N LEU A 144 14.61 0.42 -11.79
CA LEU A 144 14.89 1.19 -12.98
C LEU A 144 16.38 1.56 -13.06
N LEU A 145 16.95 2.07 -11.95
CA LEU A 145 18.36 2.44 -11.88
C LEU A 145 19.31 1.24 -11.90
N GLY A 146 18.89 0.10 -11.35
CA GLY A 146 19.63 -1.15 -11.41
C GLY A 146 19.69 -1.75 -12.83
N ASN A 147 18.66 -1.54 -13.64
CA ASN A 147 18.51 -2.09 -14.99
C ASN A 147 18.67 -1.03 -16.11
N LEU A 148 19.40 0.06 -15.84
CA LEU A 148 19.64 1.09 -16.85
C LEU A 148 20.33 0.51 -18.09
N PRO A 149 19.87 0.86 -19.30
CA PRO A 149 20.58 0.51 -20.52
C PRO A 149 21.97 1.17 -20.56
N PHE A 150 22.89 0.62 -21.35
CA PHE A 150 24.29 1.07 -21.50
C PHE A 150 25.27 0.69 -20.37
N GLY A 151 24.92 -0.30 -19.53
CA GLY A 151 25.85 -0.90 -18.56
C GLY A 151 26.08 -0.07 -17.28
N LEU A 152 25.30 0.99 -17.08
CA LEU A 152 25.32 1.80 -15.86
C LEU A 152 24.41 1.18 -14.79
N HIS A 153 24.81 0.03 -14.23
CA HIS A 153 24.02 -0.62 -13.16
C HIS A 153 24.25 0.07 -11.82
N LEU A 154 23.39 1.03 -11.47
CA LEU A 154 23.45 1.72 -10.18
C LEU A 154 22.78 0.87 -9.10
N LYS A 155 23.59 0.16 -8.33
CA LYS A 155 23.13 -0.59 -7.16
C LYS A 155 23.24 0.27 -5.92
N PHE A 156 22.17 0.31 -5.13
CA PHE A 156 22.13 1.03 -3.86
C PHE A 156 22.38 0.07 -2.69
N PRO A 157 22.91 0.55 -1.56
CA PRO A 157 23.02 -0.26 -0.36
C PRO A 157 21.62 -0.53 0.23
N LEU A 158 21.41 -1.73 0.75
CA LEU A 158 20.10 -2.20 1.22
C LEU A 158 19.51 -1.30 2.33
N TRP A 159 20.37 -0.78 3.22
CA TRP A 159 19.94 0.09 4.32
C TRP A 159 19.38 1.44 3.85
N LEU A 160 19.60 1.85 2.59
CA LEU A 160 19.16 3.14 2.05
C LEU A 160 17.84 3.04 1.26
N VAL A 161 17.42 1.83 0.90
CA VAL A 161 16.29 1.59 -0.02
C VAL A 161 15.19 0.72 0.58
N SER A 162 15.37 0.26 1.81
CA SER A 162 14.42 -0.59 2.52
C SER A 162 14.29 -0.17 3.97
N ASP A 163 13.12 -0.38 4.56
CA ASP A 163 12.94 -0.26 6.00
C ASP A 163 13.62 -1.41 6.75
N HIS A 164 13.77 -1.26 8.07
CA HIS A 164 14.47 -2.24 8.90
C HIS A 164 13.89 -3.65 8.82
N THR A 165 12.56 -3.79 8.86
CA THR A 165 11.91 -5.11 8.84
C THR A 165 12.05 -5.81 7.50
N THR A 166 11.88 -5.07 6.40
CA THR A 166 12.09 -5.58 5.04
C THR A 166 13.55 -5.92 4.80
N ALA A 167 14.48 -5.05 5.21
CA ALA A 167 15.91 -5.30 5.06
C ALA A 167 16.38 -6.54 5.84
N ALA A 168 15.95 -6.69 7.10
CA ALA A 168 16.23 -7.89 7.89
C ALA A 168 15.67 -9.17 7.24
N THR A 169 14.47 -9.10 6.65
CA THR A 169 13.86 -10.22 5.94
C THR A 169 14.63 -10.58 4.67
N ILE A 170 15.10 -9.59 3.90
CA ILE A 170 15.91 -9.80 2.69
C ILE A 170 17.25 -10.44 3.05
N VAL A 171 17.93 -9.94 4.09
CA VAL A 171 19.18 -10.52 4.60
C VAL A 171 18.96 -11.96 5.07
N ALA A 172 17.86 -12.23 5.78
CA ALA A 172 17.52 -13.57 6.26
C ALA A 172 17.15 -14.55 5.14
N LYS A 173 16.54 -14.07 4.04
CA LYS A 173 16.22 -14.89 2.86
C LYS A 173 17.48 -15.33 2.09
N GLY A 174 18.49 -14.47 2.02
CA GLY A 174 19.75 -14.77 1.34
C GLY A 174 19.61 -15.00 -0.18
N GLY A 175 20.70 -15.42 -0.82
CA GLY A 175 20.72 -15.83 -2.22
C GLY A 175 20.64 -14.67 -3.23
N ALA A 176 19.99 -14.91 -4.37
CA ALA A 176 19.89 -13.95 -5.48
C ALA A 176 19.18 -12.63 -5.08
N ALA A 177 18.37 -12.63 -4.03
CA ALA A 177 17.76 -11.40 -3.51
C ALA A 177 18.81 -10.38 -3.00
N LEU A 178 20.02 -10.83 -2.64
CA LEU A 178 21.10 -9.96 -2.18
C LEU A 178 21.96 -9.42 -3.32
N SER A 179 21.95 -10.06 -4.49
CA SER A 179 22.80 -9.65 -5.62
C SER A 179 22.34 -8.34 -6.26
N ASP A 180 21.12 -7.90 -5.98
CA ASP A 180 20.54 -6.67 -6.52
C ASP A 180 21.02 -5.42 -5.78
N TYR A 181 21.62 -5.59 -4.59
CA TYR A 181 22.10 -4.49 -3.74
C TYR A 181 23.62 -4.34 -3.79
N SER A 182 24.11 -3.11 -3.61
CA SER A 182 25.55 -2.82 -3.58
C SER A 182 26.21 -3.25 -2.26
N SER A 183 25.46 -3.17 -1.15
CA SER A 183 25.89 -3.61 0.17
C SER A 183 24.70 -4.16 0.93
N THR A 184 24.93 -5.28 1.62
CA THR A 184 23.98 -5.94 2.51
C THR A 184 24.24 -5.63 3.98
N ALA A 185 25.30 -4.87 4.28
CA ALA A 185 25.63 -4.47 5.63
C ALA A 185 24.63 -3.42 6.13
N LEU A 186 24.04 -3.68 7.29
CA LEU A 186 23.19 -2.73 8.00
C LEU A 186 24.05 -1.91 8.97
N PRO A 187 24.09 -0.57 8.85
CA PRO A 187 24.81 0.26 9.79
C PRO A 187 24.19 0.12 11.18
N VAL A 188 25.04 -0.08 12.19
CA VAL A 188 24.62 -0.23 13.58
C VAL A 188 24.96 1.05 14.32
N ILE A 189 23.94 1.75 14.81
CA ILE A 189 24.10 2.92 15.68
C ILE A 189 23.63 2.52 17.07
N MET A 190 24.49 2.69 18.07
CA MET A 190 24.19 2.36 19.48
C MET A 190 23.69 0.91 19.70
N GLY A 191 24.18 -0.04 18.91
CA GLY A 191 23.79 -1.46 19.00
C GLY A 191 22.52 -1.84 18.24
N HIS A 192 21.83 -0.89 17.60
CA HIS A 192 20.66 -1.15 16.76
C HIS A 192 20.99 -0.99 15.27
N ALA A 193 20.61 -1.99 14.47
CA ALA A 193 20.71 -1.92 13.02
C ALA A 193 19.69 -0.90 12.48
N ILE A 194 20.11 -0.04 11.56
CA ILE A 194 19.27 0.99 10.97
C ILE A 194 19.15 0.76 9.46
N ALA A 195 17.92 0.84 8.96
CA ALA A 195 17.63 0.94 7.54
C ALA A 195 16.47 1.92 7.35
N LEU A 196 16.61 2.80 6.36
CA LEU A 196 15.63 3.81 6.00
C LEU A 196 15.51 3.85 4.49
N ASN A 197 14.28 3.75 3.99
CA ASN A 197 13.97 3.90 2.58
C ASN A 197 14.04 5.39 2.19
N LEU A 198 15.25 5.86 1.86
CA LEU A 198 15.51 7.27 1.55
C LEU A 198 14.72 7.76 0.33
N PRO A 199 14.63 7.03 -0.81
CA PRO A 199 13.82 7.50 -1.93
C PRO A 199 12.35 7.68 -1.55
N ALA A 200 11.78 6.74 -0.78
CA ALA A 200 10.40 6.88 -0.30
C ALA A 200 10.25 8.10 0.63
N PHE A 201 11.20 8.33 1.54
CA PHE A 201 11.21 9.49 2.42
C PHE A 201 11.26 10.81 1.63
N LEU A 202 12.12 10.90 0.61
CA LEU A 202 12.23 12.09 -0.23
C LEU A 202 10.96 12.35 -1.05
N ILE A 203 10.28 11.29 -1.53
CA ILE A 203 9.00 11.40 -2.23
C ILE A 203 7.94 11.96 -1.30
N VAL A 204 7.82 11.43 -0.08
CA VAL A 204 6.86 11.94 0.91
C VAL A 204 7.20 13.38 1.31
N ALA A 205 8.48 13.73 1.44
CA ALA A 205 8.90 15.08 1.81
C ALA A 205 8.68 16.12 0.69
N ALA A 206 8.55 15.68 -0.56
CA ALA A 206 8.34 16.55 -1.72
C ALA A 206 6.86 16.85 -2.01
N VAL A 207 5.94 16.10 -1.41
CA VAL A 207 4.47 16.19 -1.62
C VAL A 207 3.82 16.80 -0.38
#